data_AF-A0A6L7P8C8-F1
#
_entry.id   AF-A0A6L7P8C8-F1
#
_cell.length_a   1.000
_cell.length_b   1.000
_cell.length_c   1.000
_cell.angle_alpha   90.00
_cell.angle_beta   90.00
_cell.angle_gamma   90.00
#
_symmetry.space_group_name_H-M   'P 1'
#
loop_
_entity.id
_entity.type
_entity.pdbx_description
1 polymer ?
#
loop_
_entity_poly.entity_id
_entity_poly.type
_entity_poly.pdbx_seq_one_letter_code
_entity_poly.pdbx_strand_id
1 'polypeptide(L)'
;MTTWNRPQGDVGESLGLLNRLGADLVALQECRRPDGDDASVIWRGDYLLQGSAVVSTSRALPIEPIDIPGLHHSVVPVLVQAPQPFMFVGVWTHPPYNKVAWEAMNSCVDAADGLPVMAAGDFNSSPGVVDQAPESKLFLQGMRDELGLVSAY
;
A
#
# COMPACT_ATOMS: atom_id res chain seq x y z
N MET A 1 -7.70 -5.89 8.18
CA MET A 1 -6.75 -5.50 7.12
C MET A 1 -5.74 -6.63 6.92
N THR A 2 -5.34 -6.88 5.67
CA THR A 2 -4.26 -7.82 5.32
C THR A 2 -3.38 -7.23 4.23
N THR A 3 -2.10 -7.61 4.20
CA THR A 3 -1.20 -7.32 3.08
C THR A 3 -0.67 -8.62 2.48
N TRP A 4 -0.48 -8.69 1.17
CA TRP A 4 0.08 -9.86 0.50
C TRP A 4 0.85 -9.47 -0.77
N ASN A 5 2.15 -9.77 -0.80
CA ASN A 5 2.94 -9.76 -2.02
C ASN A 5 2.68 -11.05 -2.80
N ARG A 6 2.04 -10.92 -3.98
CA ARG A 6 1.69 -12.04 -4.87
C ARG A 6 2.17 -11.74 -6.29
N PRO A 7 3.42 -12.10 -6.63
CA PRO A 7 4.01 -11.82 -7.94
C PRO A 7 3.14 -12.30 -9.09
N GLN A 8 2.78 -11.37 -9.98
CA GLN A 8 1.96 -11.57 -11.18
C GLN A 8 0.58 -12.17 -10.92
N GLY A 9 0.12 -12.18 -9.66
CA GLY A 9 -1.15 -12.76 -9.28
C GLY A 9 -2.33 -11.95 -9.82
N ASP A 10 -3.37 -12.65 -10.26
CA ASP A 10 -4.65 -12.02 -10.56
C ASP A 10 -5.31 -11.49 -9.28
N VAL A 11 -5.81 -10.26 -9.31
CA VAL A 11 -6.46 -9.63 -8.14
C VAL A 11 -7.72 -10.41 -7.76
N GLY A 12 -8.57 -10.78 -8.71
CA GLY A 12 -9.82 -11.52 -8.44
C GLY A 12 -9.59 -12.87 -7.78
N GLU A 13 -8.64 -13.65 -8.26
CA GLU A 13 -8.21 -14.90 -7.62
C GLU A 13 -7.68 -14.68 -6.20
N SER A 14 -6.91 -13.61 -5.99
CA SER A 14 -6.35 -13.27 -4.67
C SER A 14 -7.45 -12.98 -3.67
N LEU A 15 -8.49 -12.26 -4.09
CA LEU A 15 -9.65 -11.96 -3.25
C LEU A 15 -10.43 -13.21 -2.85
N GLY A 16 -10.56 -14.20 -3.75
CA GLY A 16 -11.18 -15.47 -3.42
C GLY A 16 -10.50 -16.20 -2.25
N LEU A 17 -9.18 -16.08 -2.14
CA LEU A 17 -8.38 -16.65 -1.04
C LEU A 17 -8.46 -15.78 0.21
N LEU A 18 -8.30 -14.46 0.07
CA LEU A 18 -8.26 -13.51 1.17
C LEU A 18 -9.61 -13.29 1.85
N ASN A 19 -10.72 -13.45 1.14
CA ASN A 19 -12.06 -13.39 1.72
C ASN A 19 -12.24 -14.41 2.86
N ARG A 20 -11.51 -15.53 2.84
CA ARG A 20 -11.53 -16.54 3.91
C ARG A 20 -10.90 -16.05 5.21
N LEU A 21 -10.06 -15.02 5.16
CA LEU A 21 -9.43 -14.40 6.32
C LEU A 21 -10.31 -13.31 6.95
N GLY A 22 -11.43 -12.94 6.31
CA GLY A 22 -12.34 -11.91 6.81
C GLY A 22 -11.72 -10.50 6.85
N ALA A 23 -10.77 -10.22 5.95
CA ALA A 23 -10.12 -8.91 5.90
C ALA A 23 -10.94 -7.91 5.07
N ASP A 24 -11.41 -6.83 5.67
CA ASP A 24 -12.21 -5.79 4.96
C ASP A 24 -11.39 -4.93 3.98
N LEU A 25 -10.09 -4.78 4.24
CA LEU A 25 -9.14 -4.04 3.42
C LEU A 25 -7.91 -4.89 3.14
N VAL A 26 -7.45 -4.88 1.90
CA VAL A 26 -6.32 -5.65 1.41
C VAL A 26 -5.36 -4.74 0.66
N ALA A 27 -4.07 -4.79 1.00
CA ALA A 27 -3.00 -4.29 0.15
C ALA A 27 -2.35 -5.47 -0.60
N LEU A 28 -2.42 -5.48 -1.93
CA LEU A 28 -1.73 -6.46 -2.77
C LEU A 28 -0.51 -5.81 -3.41
N GLN A 29 0.61 -6.52 -3.41
CA GLN A 29 1.85 -6.09 -4.07
C GLN A 29 2.23 -7.07 -5.18
N GLU A 30 2.97 -6.57 -6.16
CA GLU A 30 3.42 -7.28 -7.37
C GLU A 30 2.27 -7.94 -8.17
N CYS A 31 1.04 -7.47 -8.02
CA CYS A 31 -0.11 -8.07 -8.68
C CYS A 31 -0.31 -7.54 -10.11
N ARG A 32 -0.92 -8.37 -10.96
CA ARG A 32 -1.33 -7.97 -12.31
C ARG A 32 -2.43 -6.91 -12.23
N ARG A 33 -2.47 -6.00 -13.22
CA ARG A 33 -3.58 -5.07 -13.42
C ARG A 33 -4.89 -5.86 -13.59
N PRO A 34 -5.97 -5.51 -12.86
CA PRO A 34 -7.29 -6.10 -13.08
C PRO A 34 -7.76 -5.93 -14.53
N ASP A 35 -8.41 -6.95 -15.09
CA ASP A 35 -8.94 -6.92 -16.46
C ASP A 35 -10.23 -6.08 -16.60
N GLY A 36 -10.80 -5.58 -15.50
CA GLY A 36 -12.02 -4.77 -15.49
C GLY A 36 -12.01 -3.67 -14.44
N ASP A 37 -12.95 -2.74 -14.56
CA ASP A 37 -13.12 -1.61 -13.65
C ASP A 37 -14.05 -2.02 -12.49
N ASP A 38 -13.45 -2.38 -11.36
CA ASP A 38 -14.17 -2.62 -10.11
C ASP A 38 -13.90 -1.46 -9.15
N ALA A 39 -14.94 -0.74 -8.72
CA ALA A 39 -14.82 0.40 -7.81
C ALA A 39 -14.25 0.01 -6.43
N SER A 40 -14.27 -1.28 -6.08
CA SER A 40 -13.66 -1.79 -4.86
C SER A 40 -12.14 -2.02 -4.98
N VAL A 41 -11.56 -1.83 -6.17
CA VAL A 41 -10.15 -2.07 -6.47
C VAL A 41 -9.49 -0.82 -7.02
N ILE A 42 -8.53 -0.27 -6.29
CA ILE A 42 -7.67 0.82 -6.77
C ILE A 42 -6.28 0.24 -7.04
N TRP A 43 -5.88 0.19 -8.31
CA TRP A 43 -4.59 -0.36 -8.74
C TRP A 43 -3.68 0.74 -9.30
N ARG A 44 -2.37 0.66 -9.01
CA ARG A 44 -1.32 1.48 -9.64
C ARG A 44 -0.12 0.62 -10.01
N GLY A 45 0.49 0.92 -11.14
CA GLY A 45 1.70 0.24 -11.63
C GLY A 45 2.06 0.71 -13.02
N ASP A 46 3.34 0.61 -13.37
CA ASP A 46 3.85 0.98 -14.69
C ASP A 46 3.70 -0.16 -15.70
N TYR A 47 3.63 -1.41 -15.22
CA TYR A 47 3.55 -2.61 -16.04
C TYR A 47 2.29 -3.41 -15.74
N LEU A 48 1.69 -4.00 -16.78
CA LEU A 48 0.47 -4.79 -16.64
C LEU A 48 0.62 -5.97 -15.67
N LEU A 49 1.81 -6.55 -15.55
CA LEU A 49 2.08 -7.72 -14.71
C LEU A 49 2.69 -7.36 -13.34
N GLN A 50 2.88 -6.07 -13.05
CA GLN A 50 3.61 -5.65 -11.86
C GLN A 50 3.11 -4.28 -11.39
N GLY A 51 2.29 -4.31 -10.34
CA GLY A 51 1.80 -3.13 -9.65
C GLY A 51 1.35 -3.45 -8.24
N SER A 52 0.65 -2.51 -7.63
CA SER A 52 0.05 -2.64 -6.31
C SER A 52 -1.43 -2.31 -6.38
N ALA A 53 -2.23 -2.97 -5.56
CA ALA A 53 -3.65 -2.68 -5.40
C ALA A 53 -4.02 -2.46 -3.94
N VAL A 54 -4.95 -1.54 -3.71
CA VAL A 54 -5.77 -1.55 -2.51
C VAL A 54 -7.15 -2.06 -2.90
N VAL A 55 -7.64 -3.04 -2.14
CA VAL A 55 -8.97 -3.61 -2.34
C VAL A 55 -9.80 -3.51 -1.07
N SER A 56 -11.06 -3.09 -1.23
CA SER A 56 -12.07 -3.24 -0.20
C SER A 56 -12.93 -4.48 -0.49
N THR A 57 -12.98 -5.41 0.46
CA THR A 57 -13.86 -6.59 0.35
C THR A 57 -15.22 -6.35 1.01
N SER A 58 -15.36 -5.23 1.72
CA SER A 58 -16.52 -4.90 2.53
C SER A 58 -17.27 -3.71 1.95
N ARG A 59 -18.57 -3.90 1.66
CA ARG A 59 -19.46 -2.80 1.23
C ARG A 59 -19.60 -1.70 2.28
N ALA A 60 -19.26 -1.99 3.54
CA ALA A 60 -19.29 -1.01 4.62
C ALA A 60 -18.06 -0.07 4.61
N LEU A 61 -17.00 -0.40 3.87
CA LEU A 61 -15.78 0.39 3.76
C LEU A 61 -15.47 0.70 2.29
N PRO A 62 -16.30 1.49 1.58
CA PRO A 62 -15.96 1.89 0.22
C PRO A 62 -14.65 2.68 0.21
N ILE A 63 -13.91 2.55 -0.90
CA ILE A 63 -12.63 3.22 -1.10
C ILE A 63 -12.70 4.12 -2.32
N GLU A 64 -12.01 5.24 -2.25
CA GLU A 64 -11.89 6.20 -3.35
C GLU A 64 -10.40 6.50 -3.59
N PRO A 65 -9.94 6.57 -4.85
CA PRO A 65 -8.55 6.91 -5.13
C PRO A 65 -8.26 8.35 -4.72
N ILE A 66 -7.10 8.58 -4.11
CA ILE A 66 -6.60 9.94 -3.86
C ILE A 66 -5.59 10.27 -4.94
N ASP A 67 -5.88 11.28 -5.76
CA ASP A 67 -4.96 11.76 -6.78
C ASP A 67 -3.93 12.70 -6.17
N ILE A 68 -2.67 12.27 -6.19
CA ILE A 68 -1.53 13.06 -5.71
C ILE A 68 -0.59 13.23 -6.92
N PRO A 69 -0.41 14.46 -7.42
CA PRO A 69 0.41 14.72 -8.60
C PRO A 69 1.86 14.22 -8.42
N GLY A 70 2.35 13.47 -9.40
CA GLY A 70 3.73 12.95 -9.39
C GLY A 70 3.98 11.80 -8.42
N LEU A 71 2.95 11.26 -7.77
CA LEU A 71 3.12 10.15 -6.84
C LEU A 71 3.63 8.90 -7.54
N HIS A 72 4.66 8.28 -6.97
CA HIS A 72 5.25 7.06 -7.51
C HIS A 72 4.31 5.86 -7.35
N HIS A 73 4.35 4.90 -8.27
CA HIS A 73 3.48 3.71 -8.26
C HIS A 73 3.77 2.73 -7.11
N SER A 74 4.86 2.95 -6.35
CA SER A 74 5.19 2.19 -5.14
C SER A 74 4.21 2.43 -3.98
N VAL A 75 3.32 3.42 -4.10
CA VAL A 75 2.28 3.68 -3.11
C VAL A 75 0.92 3.83 -3.79
N VAL A 76 -0.13 3.40 -3.10
CA VAL A 76 -1.52 3.43 -3.56
C VAL A 76 -2.37 4.05 -2.46
N PRO A 77 -2.53 5.39 -2.44
CA PRO A 77 -3.38 6.06 -1.47
C PRO A 77 -4.84 5.96 -1.87
N VAL A 78 -5.68 5.60 -0.89
CA VAL A 78 -7.12 5.63 -1.01
C VAL A 78 -7.74 6.29 0.22
N LEU A 79 -8.86 6.96 0.03
CA LEU A 79 -9.73 7.40 1.11
C LEU A 79 -10.65 6.24 1.48
N VAL A 80 -10.62 5.81 2.74
CA VAL A 80 -11.55 4.79 3.26
C VAL A 80 -12.72 5.49 3.91
N GLN A 81 -13.92 5.23 3.40
CA GLN A 81 -15.17 5.76 3.90
C GLN A 81 -15.69 4.91 5.07
N ALA A 82 -15.15 5.15 6.27
CA ALA A 82 -15.58 4.53 7.53
C ALA A 82 -16.34 5.56 8.41
N PRO A 83 -16.95 5.16 9.54
CA PRO A 83 -17.55 6.11 10.48
C PRO A 83 -16.60 7.25 10.90
N GLN A 84 -15.30 6.95 10.97
CA GLN A 84 -14.22 7.93 10.97
C GLN A 84 -13.38 7.71 9.70
N PRO A 85 -13.48 8.59 8.69
CA PRO A 85 -12.68 8.47 7.47
C PRO A 85 -11.18 8.50 7.77
N PHE A 86 -10.42 7.75 6.98
CA PHE A 86 -8.97 7.73 7.08
C PHE A 86 -8.35 7.44 5.72
N MET A 87 -7.09 7.86 5.53
CA MET A 87 -6.31 7.49 4.36
C MET A 87 -5.65 6.13 4.59
N PHE A 88 -5.86 5.22 3.65
CA PHE A 88 -5.12 3.97 3.59
C PHE A 88 -4.12 4.00 2.44
N VAL A 89 -2.87 3.64 2.70
CA VAL A 89 -1.79 3.64 1.73
C VAL A 89 -1.26 2.23 1.56
N GLY A 90 -1.56 1.60 0.42
CA GLY A 90 -0.91 0.35 0.03
C GLY A 90 0.53 0.63 -0.40
N VAL A 91 1.51 -0.07 0.16
CA VAL A 91 2.94 0.18 -0.12
C VAL A 91 3.60 -1.05 -0.76
N TRP A 92 4.43 -0.81 -1.77
CA TRP A 92 5.36 -1.78 -2.32
C TRP A 92 6.65 -1.07 -2.70
N THR A 93 7.68 -1.23 -1.89
CA THR A 93 9.00 -0.64 -2.17
C THR A 93 9.94 -1.73 -2.67
N HIS A 94 10.83 -1.43 -3.61
CA HIS A 94 11.92 -2.32 -4.01
C HIS A 94 13.20 -1.47 -4.13
N PRO A 95 14.38 -1.89 -3.65
CA PRO A 95 15.61 -1.12 -3.85
C PRO A 95 15.90 -0.88 -5.35
N PRO A 96 16.32 0.33 -5.77
CA PRO A 96 16.72 1.48 -4.96
C PRO A 96 15.59 2.48 -4.65
N TYR A 97 14.32 2.13 -4.83
CA TYR A 97 13.18 3.05 -4.76
C TYR A 97 12.79 3.50 -3.35
N ASN A 98 13.54 3.16 -2.30
CA ASN A 98 13.20 3.51 -0.92
C ASN A 98 13.10 5.01 -0.70
N LYS A 99 14.00 5.79 -1.33
CA LYS A 99 13.94 7.27 -1.28
C LYS A 99 12.66 7.79 -1.94
N VAL A 100 12.29 7.21 -3.07
CA VAL A 100 11.08 7.62 -3.81
C VAL A 100 9.82 7.22 -3.03
N ALA A 101 9.82 6.05 -2.40
CA ALA A 101 8.75 5.62 -1.53
C ALA A 101 8.61 6.51 -0.29
N TRP A 102 9.72 6.97 0.28
CA TRP A 102 9.73 7.95 1.37
C TRP A 102 9.08 9.27 0.97
N GLU A 103 9.50 9.85 -0.15
CA GLU A 103 8.94 11.10 -0.68
C GLU A 103 7.44 10.95 -1.01
N ALA A 104 7.06 9.81 -1.57
CA ALA A 104 5.66 9.49 -1.87
C ALA A 104 4.82 9.31 -0.59
N MET A 105 5.34 8.66 0.45
CA MET A 105 4.66 8.55 1.75
C MET A 105 4.46 9.91 2.42
N ASN A 106 5.45 10.80 2.38
CA ASN A 106 5.30 12.16 2.90
C ASN A 106 4.24 12.94 2.12
N SER A 107 4.21 12.80 0.79
CA SER A 107 3.18 13.43 -0.04
C SER A 107 1.77 12.91 0.31
N CYS A 108 1.63 11.62 0.65
CA CYS A 108 0.37 11.08 1.17
C CYS A 108 -0.01 11.69 2.52
N VAL A 109 0.94 11.85 3.44
CA VAL A 109 0.68 12.45 4.76
C VAL A 109 0.26 13.91 4.63
N ASP A 110 0.92 14.68 3.78
CA ASP A 110 0.54 16.07 3.49
C ASP A 110 -0.85 16.14 2.86
N ALA A 111 -1.15 15.25 1.90
CA ALA A 111 -2.44 15.17 1.23
C ALA A 111 -3.58 14.67 2.14
N ALA A 112 -3.27 14.07 3.29
CA ALA A 112 -4.29 13.56 4.20
C ALA A 112 -5.05 14.68 4.93
N ASP A 113 -4.54 15.91 4.94
CA ASP A 113 -5.20 17.10 5.50
C ASP A 113 -5.79 16.85 6.92
N GLY A 114 -4.98 16.22 7.78
CA GLY A 114 -5.36 15.90 9.16
C GLY A 114 -6.18 14.62 9.35
N LEU A 115 -6.51 13.89 8.28
CA LEU A 115 -7.06 12.53 8.40
C LEU A 115 -6.04 11.57 9.01
N PRO A 116 -6.48 10.58 9.80
CA PRO A 116 -5.61 9.47 10.18
C PRO A 116 -5.05 8.77 8.94
N VAL A 117 -3.76 8.41 8.96
CA VAL A 117 -3.09 7.70 7.87
C VAL A 117 -2.69 6.31 8.36
N MET A 118 -3.03 5.29 7.58
CA MET A 118 -2.60 3.91 7.80
C MET A 118 -1.88 3.42 6.55
N ALA A 119 -0.64 2.94 6.71
CA ALA A 119 0.12 2.35 5.63
C ALA A 119 0.33 0.85 5.88
N ALA A 120 0.18 0.02 4.84
CA ALA A 120 0.49 -1.39 4.91
C ALA A 120 0.97 -1.91 3.56
N GLY A 121 1.89 -2.87 3.59
CA GLY A 121 2.54 -3.28 2.37
C GLY A 121 3.81 -4.08 2.56
N ASP A 122 4.52 -4.25 1.47
CA ASP A 122 5.88 -4.80 1.44
C ASP A 122 6.88 -3.65 1.34
N PHE A 123 7.60 -3.42 2.44
CA PHE A 123 8.62 -2.38 2.56
C PHE A 123 10.03 -2.88 2.15
N ASN A 124 10.18 -4.13 1.71
CA ASN A 124 11.46 -4.78 1.38
C ASN A 124 12.59 -4.44 2.37
N SER A 125 12.22 -4.34 3.65
CA SER A 125 13.09 -3.90 4.73
C SER A 125 12.52 -4.34 6.06
N SER A 126 13.39 -4.79 6.97
CA SER A 126 13.04 -5.24 8.30
C SER A 126 14.15 -4.92 9.29
N PRO A 127 13.82 -4.46 10.52
CA PRO A 127 14.83 -4.13 11.53
C PRO A 127 15.67 -5.34 11.95
N GLY A 128 15.20 -6.57 11.70
CA GLY A 128 15.91 -7.81 12.04
C GLY A 128 16.94 -8.27 11.00
N VAL A 129 17.00 -7.65 9.81
CA VAL A 129 17.89 -8.10 8.73
C VAL A 129 19.28 -7.49 8.90
N VAL A 130 20.28 -8.34 9.18
CA VAL A 130 21.67 -7.95 9.47
C VAL A 130 22.30 -7.24 8.27
N ASP A 131 22.23 -7.87 7.09
CA ASP A 131 22.88 -7.42 5.85
C ASP A 131 22.00 -6.50 4.99
N GLN A 132 21.04 -5.81 5.62
CA GLN A 132 20.16 -4.88 4.93
C GLN A 132 20.93 -3.65 4.42
N ALA A 133 20.61 -3.22 3.21
CA ALA A 133 21.14 -2.01 2.58
C ALA A 133 20.97 -0.77 3.50
N PRO A 134 21.97 0.11 3.62
CA PRO A 134 21.89 1.31 4.45
C PRO A 134 20.66 2.18 4.18
N GLU A 135 20.26 2.31 2.90
CA GLU A 135 19.11 3.09 2.46
C GLU A 135 17.80 2.51 2.99
N SER A 136 17.67 1.18 3.03
CA SER A 136 16.53 0.50 3.65
C SER A 136 16.49 0.73 5.16
N LYS A 137 17.64 0.77 5.83
CA LYS A 137 17.70 1.06 7.28
C LYS A 137 17.25 2.50 7.57
N LEU A 138 17.75 3.47 6.82
CA LEU A 138 17.37 4.88 6.96
C LEU A 138 15.89 5.10 6.66
N PHE A 139 15.37 4.45 5.60
CA PHE A 139 13.96 4.49 5.27
C PHE A 139 13.07 4.00 6.44
N LEU A 140 13.34 2.82 7.00
CA LEU A 140 12.59 2.31 8.15
C LEU A 140 12.70 3.20 9.38
N GLN A 141 13.88 3.79 9.62
CA GLN A 141 14.07 4.73 10.72
C GLN A 141 13.20 5.97 10.54
N GLY A 142 13.19 6.59 9.35
CA GLY A 142 12.30 7.72 9.05
C GLY A 142 10.83 7.34 9.20
N MET A 143 10.41 6.19 8.66
CA MET A 143 9.03 5.70 8.78
C MET A 143 8.63 5.54 10.26
N ARG A 144 9.53 5.07 11.11
CA ARG A 144 9.26 4.92 12.55
C ARG A 144 9.25 6.26 13.27
N ASP A 145 10.29 7.07 13.07
CA ASP A 145 10.56 8.25 13.89
C ASP A 145 9.66 9.43 13.50
N GLU A 146 9.26 9.53 12.22
CA GLU A 146 8.42 10.64 11.72
C GLU A 146 6.98 10.21 11.44
N LEU A 147 6.75 8.99 10.93
CA LEU A 147 5.42 8.51 10.54
C LEU A 147 4.80 7.49 11.50
N GLY A 148 5.49 7.17 12.60
CA GLY A 148 4.96 6.30 13.65
C GLY A 148 4.78 4.84 13.21
N LEU A 149 5.64 4.31 12.34
CA LEU A 149 5.61 2.90 11.91
C LEU A 149 5.54 1.96 13.12
N VAL A 150 4.46 1.20 13.21
CA VAL A 150 4.18 0.30 14.33
C VAL A 150 4.83 -1.08 14.14
N SER A 151 4.97 -1.55 12.89
CA SER A 151 5.49 -2.88 12.60
C SER A 151 6.03 -3.01 11.18
N ALA A 152 7.16 -3.70 11.02
CA ALA A 152 7.71 -4.20 9.76
C ALA A 152 8.33 -5.57 10.03
N TYR A 153 8.17 -6.53 9.11
CA TYR A 153 8.55 -7.93 9.29
C TYR A 153 9.59 -8.34 8.25
#